data_AF-A0A7C6EYY3-F1
#
_entry.id   AF-A0A7C6EYY3-F1
#
_cell.length_a   1.000
_cell.length_b   1.000
_cell.length_c   1.000
_cell.angle_alpha   90.00
_cell.angle_beta   90.00
_cell.angle_gamma   90.00
#
_symmetry.space_group_name_H-M   'P 1'
#
loop_
_entity.id
_entity.type
_entity.pdbx_description
1 polymer ?
#
loop_
_entity_poly.entity_id
_entity_poly.type
_entity_poly.pdbx_seq_one_letter_code
_entity_poly.pdbx_strand_id
1 'polypeptide(L)'
;ALTGNIRYSIVDAAGKFAAAINAAASDNRLNVISSPHVLASNNKEARIQIGKEQPILTTTYTTGTTVDTGTNVITGNIEYKDIGIIITVTPRISDSGLITLEIQVEKSDVSTAQLGNLQSVPVFDKKTAKTVLSVLDGQMIVIGGLIEDQKNVTSSGVPFLSKIPILGGLFGSQSYTKSKTELMILMTPHIITDYSQSKAVTEEFRQKLDGIRKEFEMRERNKNK
;
A
#
# COMPACT_ATOMS: atom_id res chain seq x y z
N ALA A 1 -3.63 16.40 0.19
CA ALA A 1 -2.52 17.01 0.95
C ALA A 1 -2.74 18.51 1.00
N LEU A 2 -2.73 19.11 2.20
CA LEU A 2 -2.64 20.56 2.37
C LEU A 2 -1.17 20.87 2.59
N THR A 3 -0.56 21.63 1.67
CA THR A 3 0.84 22.06 1.76
C THR A 3 0.86 23.54 2.09
N GLY A 4 1.32 23.90 3.28
CA GLY A 4 1.61 25.29 3.64
C GLY A 4 3.07 25.59 3.35
N ASN A 5 3.36 26.67 2.62
CA ASN A 5 4.72 27.10 2.29
C ASN A 5 4.86 28.60 2.57
N ILE A 6 5.75 28.97 3.49
CA ILE A 6 6.10 30.34 3.82
C ILE A 6 7.54 30.57 3.36
N ARG A 7 7.72 31.57 2.48
CA ARG A 7 9.03 32.02 2.01
C ARG A 7 9.15 33.52 2.26
N TYR A 8 10.18 33.94 2.99
CA TYR A 8 10.46 35.35 3.26
C TYR A 8 11.93 35.63 2.94
N SER A 9 12.21 36.72 2.23
CA SER A 9 13.57 37.13 1.86
C SER A 9 13.80 38.59 2.21
N ILE A 10 14.91 38.88 2.88
CA ILE A 10 15.37 40.23 3.22
C ILE A 10 16.62 40.50 2.40
N VAL A 11 16.63 41.59 1.63
CA VAL A 11 17.76 42.01 0.80
C VAL A 11 18.07 43.49 1.09
N ASP A 12 19.33 43.80 1.39
CA ASP A 12 19.79 45.18 1.60
C ASP A 12 19.86 45.97 0.28
N ALA A 13 19.71 47.30 0.32
CA ALA A 13 19.67 48.21 -0.83
C ALA A 13 20.94 48.17 -1.72
N ALA A 14 22.08 47.74 -1.15
CA ALA A 14 23.33 47.52 -1.89
C ALA A 14 23.50 46.08 -2.42
N GLY A 15 22.55 45.17 -2.16
CA GLY A 15 22.55 43.78 -2.61
C GLY A 15 23.58 42.85 -1.94
N LYS A 16 24.31 43.34 -0.92
CA LYS A 16 25.43 42.62 -0.29
C LYS A 16 25.01 41.63 0.80
N PHE A 17 23.80 41.80 1.35
CA PHE A 17 23.25 40.93 2.37
C PHE A 17 21.88 40.44 1.91
N ALA A 18 21.73 39.10 1.88
CA ALA A 18 20.47 38.43 1.56
C ALA A 18 20.25 37.31 2.58
N ALA A 19 19.09 37.32 3.24
CA ALA A 19 18.67 36.27 4.16
C ALA A 19 17.30 35.74 3.70
N ALA A 20 17.17 34.41 3.62
CA ALA A 20 15.93 33.77 3.21
C ALA A 20 15.47 32.74 4.27
N ILE A 21 14.22 32.87 4.70
CA ILE A 21 13.55 31.93 5.59
C ILE A 21 12.58 31.10 4.74
N ASN A 22 12.72 29.78 4.84
CA ASN A 22 11.81 28.82 4.21
C ASN A 22 11.23 27.91 5.29
N ALA A 23 9.90 27.88 5.39
CA ALA A 23 9.17 26.96 6.26
C ALA A 23 8.06 26.30 5.45
N ALA A 24 8.03 24.97 5.43
CA ALA A 24 7.01 24.21 4.75
C ALA A 24 6.51 23.08 5.65
N ALA A 25 5.18 22.91 5.68
CA ALA A 25 4.51 21.82 6.36
C ALA A 25 3.57 21.12 5.37
N SER A 26 3.58 19.79 5.39
CA SER A 26 2.72 18.95 4.55
C SER A 26 2.08 17.87 5.42
N ASP A 27 0.76 17.74 5.35
CA ASP A 27 0.01 16.63 5.94
C ASP A 27 -0.63 15.79 4.81
N ASN A 28 -0.31 14.50 4.79
CA ASN A 28 -0.84 13.54 3.83
C ASN A 28 -1.50 12.36 4.54
N ARG A 29 -2.79 12.16 4.27
CA ARG A 29 -3.59 11.07 4.83
C ARG A 29 -4.08 10.19 3.69
N LEU A 30 -3.69 8.92 3.72
CA LEU A 30 -4.13 7.89 2.79
C LEU A 30 -4.78 6.77 3.61
N ASN A 31 -6.04 6.46 3.32
CA ASN A 31 -6.75 5.33 3.91
C ASN A 31 -7.14 4.37 2.79
N VAL A 32 -6.64 3.14 2.82
CA VAL A 32 -6.93 2.11 1.82
C VAL A 32 -7.70 0.99 2.53
N ILE A 33 -9.02 0.98 2.36
CA ILE A 33 -9.89 -0.11 2.83
C ILE A 33 -10.12 -1.05 1.66
N SER A 34 -9.79 -2.33 1.83
CA SER A 34 -10.13 -3.39 0.89
C SER A 34 -10.82 -4.50 1.64
N SER A 35 -12.06 -4.82 1.23
CA SER A 35 -12.89 -5.86 1.84
C SER A 35 -13.18 -6.97 0.82
N PRO A 36 -12.19 -7.82 0.52
CA PRO A 36 -12.38 -8.97 -0.37
C PRO A 36 -13.27 -10.02 0.29
N HIS A 37 -14.06 -10.71 -0.53
CA HIS A 37 -14.91 -11.82 -0.10
C HIS A 37 -14.59 -13.05 -0.94
N VAL A 38 -14.53 -14.23 -0.32
CA VAL A 38 -14.27 -15.50 -1.00
C VAL A 38 -15.21 -16.56 -0.45
N LEU A 39 -15.81 -17.33 -1.36
CA LEU A 39 -16.64 -18.49 -1.01
C LEU A 39 -15.80 -19.75 -1.17
N ALA A 40 -15.87 -20.63 -0.19
CA ALA A 40 -15.11 -21.88 -0.16
C ALA A 40 -16.03 -23.03 0.29
N SER A 41 -15.81 -24.22 -0.26
CA SER A 41 -16.49 -25.43 0.22
C SER A 41 -15.74 -26.01 1.42
N ASN A 42 -16.46 -26.76 2.26
CA ASN A 42 -15.84 -27.45 3.40
C ASN A 42 -14.68 -28.36 2.95
N ASN A 43 -13.53 -28.24 3.61
CA ASN A 43 -12.27 -28.93 3.30
C ASN A 43 -11.71 -28.70 1.88
N LYS A 44 -12.12 -27.62 1.21
CA LYS A 44 -11.54 -27.24 -0.09
C LYS A 44 -10.89 -25.87 -0.01
N GLU A 45 -9.67 -25.78 -0.51
CA GLU A 45 -8.97 -24.52 -0.66
C GLU A 45 -9.73 -23.64 -1.66
N ALA A 46 -9.91 -22.37 -1.30
CA ALA A 46 -10.33 -21.32 -2.20
C ALA A 46 -9.27 -20.24 -2.24
N ARG A 47 -8.99 -19.73 -3.44
CA ARG A 47 -8.02 -18.68 -3.69
C ARG A 47 -8.67 -17.54 -4.47
N ILE A 48 -8.46 -16.32 -4.02
CA ILE A 48 -8.82 -15.09 -4.74
C ILE A 48 -7.59 -14.20 -4.87
N GLN A 49 -7.41 -13.63 -6.06
CA GLN A 49 -6.33 -12.71 -6.37
C GLN A 49 -6.92 -11.47 -7.03
N ILE A 50 -6.71 -10.31 -6.41
CA ILE A 50 -7.14 -9.01 -6.90
C ILE A 50 -5.89 -8.14 -7.11
N GLY A 51 -5.57 -7.84 -8.36
CA GLY A 51 -4.40 -7.02 -8.65
C GLY A 51 -3.98 -7.11 -10.12
N LYS A 52 -2.67 -7.09 -10.35
CA LYS A 52 -2.06 -7.12 -11.67
C LYS A 52 -0.84 -8.04 -11.67
N GLU A 53 -0.48 -8.55 -12.84
CA GLU A 53 0.78 -9.27 -13.03
C GLU A 53 1.85 -8.25 -13.42
N GLN A 54 2.93 -8.19 -12.63
CA GLN A 54 4.05 -7.30 -12.89
C GLN A 54 5.14 -8.08 -13.65
N PRO A 55 5.51 -7.67 -14.88
CA PRO A 55 6.66 -8.25 -15.57
C PRO A 55 7.96 -7.81 -14.88
N ILE A 56 8.86 -8.78 -14.71
CA ILE A 56 10.20 -8.64 -14.14
C ILE A 56 11.18 -9.17 -15.18
N LEU A 57 12.20 -8.38 -15.49
CA LEU A 57 13.29 -8.82 -16.34
C LEU A 57 14.33 -9.54 -15.47
N THR A 58 14.47 -10.86 -15.63
CA THR A 58 15.32 -11.70 -14.75
C THR A 58 16.75 -11.84 -15.24
N THR A 59 16.99 -11.75 -16.54
CA THR A 59 18.31 -11.80 -17.15
C THR A 59 18.38 -10.85 -18.34
N THR A 60 19.55 -10.24 -18.57
CA THR A 60 19.86 -9.54 -19.82
C THR A 60 21.17 -10.12 -20.36
N TYR A 61 21.11 -10.75 -21.52
CA TYR A 61 22.30 -11.14 -22.27
C TYR A 61 22.56 -10.09 -23.33
N THR A 62 23.75 -9.48 -23.30
CA THR A 62 24.30 -8.76 -24.44
C THR A 62 25.11 -9.74 -25.27
N THR A 63 24.60 -10.12 -26.45
CA THR A 63 25.41 -10.86 -27.43
C THR A 63 26.19 -9.84 -28.24
N GLY A 64 27.51 -9.75 -28.01
CA GLY A 64 28.39 -8.97 -28.89
C GLY A 64 28.66 -9.76 -30.17
N THR A 65 28.15 -9.29 -31.31
CA THR A 65 28.59 -9.79 -32.61
C THR A 65 29.93 -9.13 -32.94
N THR A 66 31.02 -9.90 -32.84
CA THR A 66 32.32 -9.53 -33.38
C THR A 66 32.22 -9.53 -34.90
N VAL A 67 31.85 -8.40 -35.51
CA VAL A 67 32.16 -7.92 -36.88
C VAL A 67 31.29 -6.68 -37.10
N ASP A 68 31.97 -5.54 -37.20
CA ASP A 68 31.55 -4.27 -37.81
C ASP A 68 30.08 -3.82 -37.67
N THR A 69 29.85 -2.71 -36.94
CA THR A 69 28.55 -2.00 -36.73
C THR A 69 27.48 -2.68 -35.84
N GLY A 70 27.91 -3.53 -34.90
CA GLY A 70 27.07 -4.36 -34.02
C GLY A 70 26.06 -3.62 -33.14
N THR A 71 24.78 -3.75 -33.48
CA THR A 71 23.64 -3.51 -32.58
C THR A 71 23.71 -4.52 -31.43
N ASN A 72 23.96 -4.06 -30.21
CA ASN A 72 23.87 -4.91 -29.02
C ASN A 72 22.42 -5.40 -28.87
N VAL A 73 22.16 -6.67 -29.20
CA VAL A 73 20.86 -7.30 -28.95
C VAL A 73 20.82 -7.67 -27.48
N ILE A 74 19.99 -6.96 -26.71
CA ILE A 74 19.68 -7.30 -25.33
C ILE A 74 18.49 -8.26 -25.36
N THR A 75 18.78 -9.55 -25.17
CA THR A 75 17.72 -10.58 -24.99
C THR A 75 17.59 -10.86 -23.50
N GLY A 76 16.37 -10.85 -22.99
CA GLY A 76 16.12 -11.14 -21.58
C GLY A 76 14.86 -11.95 -21.35
N ASN A 77 14.86 -12.75 -20.29
CA ASN A 77 13.69 -13.50 -19.87
C ASN A 77 12.77 -12.59 -19.04
N ILE A 78 11.49 -12.56 -19.39
CA ILE A 78 10.46 -11.86 -18.63
C ILE A 78 9.72 -12.88 -17.77
N GLU A 79 9.74 -12.69 -16.46
CA GLU A 79 8.95 -13.43 -15.48
C GLU A 79 7.80 -12.55 -15.01
N TYR A 80 6.59 -13.11 -14.91
CA TYR A 80 5.44 -12.39 -14.38
C TYR A 80 5.24 -12.71 -12.90
N LYS A 81 5.05 -11.68 -12.08
CA LYS A 81 4.81 -11.82 -10.65
C LYS A 81 3.47 -11.21 -10.26
N ASP A 82 2.66 -12.00 -9.56
CA ASP A 82 1.39 -11.56 -9.00
C ASP A 82 1.61 -10.50 -7.91
N ILE A 83 0.97 -9.34 -8.09
CA ILE A 83 0.92 -8.27 -7.09
C ILE A 83 -0.51 -7.80 -6.85
N GLY A 84 -0.79 -7.40 -5.62
CA GLY A 84 -2.12 -7.00 -5.17
C GLY A 84 -2.52 -7.73 -3.90
N ILE A 85 -3.81 -8.00 -3.75
CA ILE A 85 -4.38 -8.70 -2.59
C ILE A 85 -4.63 -10.15 -2.99
N ILE A 86 -3.94 -11.06 -2.32
CA ILE A 86 -4.05 -12.50 -2.52
C ILE A 86 -4.53 -13.11 -1.22
N ILE A 87 -5.62 -13.87 -1.28
CA ILE A 87 -6.16 -14.59 -0.14
C ILE A 87 -6.35 -16.05 -0.53
N THR A 88 -5.75 -16.92 0.27
CA THR A 88 -6.00 -18.36 0.23
C THR A 88 -6.64 -18.76 1.56
N VAL A 89 -7.74 -19.49 1.50
CA VAL A 89 -8.45 -19.99 2.68
C VAL A 89 -8.89 -21.43 2.48
N THR A 90 -8.69 -22.24 3.52
CA THR A 90 -9.19 -23.62 3.58
C THR A 90 -10.04 -23.76 4.83
N PRO A 91 -11.38 -23.76 4.71
CA PRO A 91 -12.26 -23.93 5.84
C PRO A 91 -12.48 -25.39 6.19
N ARG A 92 -12.65 -25.66 7.47
CA ARG A 92 -13.10 -26.94 8.02
C ARG A 92 -14.18 -26.67 9.05
N ILE A 93 -15.39 -27.12 8.76
CA ILE A 93 -16.56 -26.93 9.62
C ILE A 93 -16.75 -28.22 10.45
N SER A 94 -16.85 -28.08 11.76
CA SER A 94 -17.23 -29.18 12.66
C SER A 94 -18.74 -29.33 12.78
N ASP A 95 -19.19 -30.48 13.26
CA ASP A 95 -20.62 -30.74 13.53
C ASP A 95 -21.20 -29.81 14.60
N SER A 96 -20.35 -29.25 15.47
CA SER A 96 -20.71 -28.26 16.50
C SER A 96 -20.82 -26.83 15.97
N GLY A 97 -20.60 -26.60 14.67
CA GLY A 97 -20.62 -25.26 14.07
C GLY A 97 -19.35 -24.43 14.30
N LEU A 98 -18.27 -25.06 14.79
CA LEU A 98 -16.96 -24.41 14.90
C LEU A 98 -16.27 -24.45 13.53
N ILE A 99 -15.76 -23.31 13.09
CA ILE A 99 -15.11 -23.15 11.80
C ILE A 99 -13.61 -23.02 12.06
N THR A 100 -12.86 -24.04 11.69
CA THR A 100 -11.39 -23.97 11.65
C THR A 100 -10.97 -23.48 10.27
N LEU A 101 -10.17 -22.43 10.23
CA LEU A 101 -9.73 -21.78 9.00
C LEU A 101 -8.21 -21.79 8.95
N GLU A 102 -7.64 -22.39 7.90
CA GLU A 102 -6.28 -22.08 7.49
C GLU A 102 -6.34 -20.92 6.50
N ILE A 103 -5.67 -19.81 6.85
CA ILE A 103 -5.79 -18.55 6.11
C ILE A 103 -4.40 -18.03 5.82
N GLN A 104 -4.20 -17.64 4.56
CA GLN A 104 -3.04 -16.90 4.11
C GLN A 104 -3.51 -15.65 3.37
N VAL A 105 -3.20 -14.48 3.93
CA VAL A 105 -3.47 -13.18 3.32
C VAL A 105 -2.14 -12.55 2.95
N GLU A 106 -2.01 -12.09 1.72
CA GLU A 106 -0.89 -11.30 1.23
C GLU A 106 -1.42 -10.01 0.59
N LYS A 107 -0.85 -8.87 0.99
CA LYS A 107 -0.98 -7.60 0.28
C LYS A 107 0.39 -7.21 -0.24
N SER A 108 0.50 -7.11 -1.55
CA SER A 108 1.71 -6.74 -2.28
C SER A 108 1.49 -5.43 -3.03
N ASP A 109 2.44 -4.52 -2.92
CA ASP A 109 2.53 -3.30 -3.72
C ASP A 109 3.86 -3.29 -4.50
N VAL A 110 3.94 -2.48 -5.55
CA VAL A 110 5.15 -2.31 -6.35
C VAL A 110 5.66 -0.89 -6.24
N SER A 111 6.90 -0.77 -5.79
CA SER A 111 7.68 0.47 -5.78
C SER A 111 8.89 0.31 -6.71
N THR A 112 9.62 1.40 -6.94
CA THR A 112 10.85 1.38 -7.74
C THR A 112 12.00 1.87 -6.90
N ALA A 113 13.11 1.14 -6.91
CA ALA A 113 14.35 1.54 -6.25
C ALA A 113 15.51 1.59 -7.25
N GLN A 114 16.56 2.34 -6.88
CA GLN A 114 17.82 2.34 -7.61
C GLN A 114 18.74 1.26 -7.01
N LEU A 115 19.30 0.40 -7.87
CA LEU A 115 20.26 -0.62 -7.47
C LEU A 115 21.57 -0.45 -8.26
N GLY A 116 22.52 0.27 -7.67
CA GLY A 116 23.76 0.66 -8.34
C GLY A 116 23.50 1.54 -9.57
N ASN A 117 23.91 1.06 -10.75
CA ASN A 117 23.70 1.73 -12.03
C ASN A 117 22.32 1.44 -12.65
N LEU A 118 21.56 0.48 -12.10
CA LEU A 118 20.22 0.14 -12.59
C LEU A 118 19.21 1.12 -11.98
N GLN A 119 18.58 1.89 -12.86
CA GLN A 119 17.48 2.79 -12.51
C GLN A 119 16.16 2.04 -12.57
N SER A 120 15.21 2.42 -11.70
CA SER A 120 13.82 1.93 -11.71
C SER A 120 13.66 0.41 -11.56
N VAL A 121 14.45 -0.22 -10.69
CA VAL A 121 14.30 -1.65 -10.38
C VAL A 121 13.02 -1.86 -9.56
N PRO A 122 12.10 -2.76 -9.97
CA PRO A 122 10.88 -3.01 -9.23
C PRO A 122 11.19 -3.66 -7.87
N VAL A 123 10.66 -3.07 -6.81
CA VAL A 123 10.70 -3.59 -5.44
C VAL A 123 9.27 -3.95 -5.03
N PHE A 124 9.11 -5.09 -4.38
CA PHE A 124 7.81 -5.61 -4.00
C PHE A 124 7.63 -5.52 -2.49
N ASP A 125 6.82 -4.56 -2.05
CA ASP A 125 6.47 -4.38 -0.65
C ASP A 125 5.37 -5.37 -0.28
N LYS A 126 5.71 -6.38 0.53
CA LYS A 126 4.79 -7.47 0.91
C LYS A 126 4.40 -7.41 2.38
N LYS A 127 3.10 -7.53 2.64
CA LYS A 127 2.51 -7.70 3.97
C LYS A 127 1.75 -9.03 3.96
N THR A 128 2.25 -10.01 4.72
CA THR A 128 1.70 -11.37 4.70
C THR A 128 1.34 -11.81 6.12
N ALA A 129 0.19 -12.47 6.26
CA ALA A 129 -0.24 -13.14 7.47
C ALA A 129 -0.69 -14.56 7.14
N LYS A 130 -0.10 -15.56 7.80
CA LYS A 130 -0.51 -16.97 7.71
C LYS A 130 -0.88 -17.45 9.10
N THR A 131 -2.09 -17.97 9.27
CA THR A 131 -2.59 -18.44 10.56
C THR A 131 -3.56 -19.60 10.40
N VAL A 132 -3.69 -20.40 11.46
CA VAL A 132 -4.75 -21.40 11.62
C VAL A 132 -5.48 -21.08 12.91
N LEU A 133 -6.79 -20.89 12.82
CA LEU A 133 -7.62 -20.50 13.95
C LEU A 133 -8.99 -21.15 13.88
N SER A 134 -9.68 -21.20 15.01
CA SER A 134 -11.05 -21.71 15.12
C SER A 134 -11.97 -20.61 15.65
N VAL A 135 -13.07 -20.37 14.95
CA VAL A 135 -14.02 -19.28 15.21
C VAL A 135 -15.45 -19.75 15.00
N LEU A 136 -16.38 -19.06 15.66
CA LEU A 136 -17.81 -19.28 15.46
C LEU A 136 -18.31 -18.52 14.22
N ASP A 137 -19.44 -18.98 13.69
CA ASP A 137 -20.15 -18.31 12.59
C ASP A 137 -20.49 -16.85 12.94
N GLY A 138 -20.24 -15.93 12.01
CA GLY A 138 -20.49 -14.50 12.16
C GLY A 138 -19.57 -13.77 13.14
N GLN A 139 -18.59 -14.45 13.77
CA GLN A 139 -17.68 -13.81 14.71
C GLN A 139 -16.52 -13.11 13.99
N MET A 140 -16.45 -11.78 14.10
CA MET A 140 -15.30 -11.03 13.61
C MET A 140 -14.07 -11.28 14.50
N ILE A 141 -12.94 -11.55 13.86
CA ILE A 141 -11.65 -11.72 14.50
C ILE A 141 -10.55 -10.89 13.85
N VAL A 142 -9.57 -10.50 14.66
CA VAL A 142 -8.34 -9.87 14.19
C VAL A 142 -7.30 -10.97 13.96
N ILE A 143 -6.88 -11.14 12.71
CA ILE A 143 -5.86 -12.12 12.31
C ILE A 143 -4.45 -11.59 12.57
N GLY A 144 -4.28 -10.28 12.44
CA GLY A 144 -3.00 -9.63 12.69
C GLY A 144 -3.06 -8.13 12.45
N GLY A 145 -1.99 -7.45 12.83
CA GLY A 145 -1.82 -6.03 12.56
C GLY A 145 -0.37 -5.58 12.74
N LEU A 146 -0.05 -4.45 12.13
CA LEU A 146 1.24 -3.78 12.24
C LEU A 146 0.97 -2.30 12.49
N ILE A 147 1.58 -1.75 13.53
CA ILE A 147 1.64 -0.31 13.78
C ILE A 147 3.11 0.07 13.73
N GLU A 148 3.46 0.92 12.78
CA GLU A 148 4.81 1.41 12.58
C GLU A 148 4.80 2.94 12.73
N ASP A 149 5.64 3.46 13.62
CA ASP A 149 5.86 4.90 13.81
C ASP A 149 7.34 5.18 13.52
N GLN A 150 7.61 5.92 12.43
CA GLN A 150 8.94 6.32 12.02
C GLN A 150 9.10 7.83 12.18
N LYS A 151 10.09 8.22 13.00
CA LYS A 151 10.47 9.62 13.22
C LYS A 151 11.88 9.87 12.68
N ASN A 152 11.98 10.66 11.63
CA ASN A 152 13.26 11.12 11.08
C ASN A 152 13.45 12.60 11.40
N VAL A 153 14.61 12.93 11.97
CA VAL A 153 15.03 14.31 12.24
C VAL A 153 16.34 14.55 11.51
N THR A 154 16.30 15.37 10.46
CA THR A 154 17.50 15.75 9.71
C THR A 154 17.88 17.17 10.11
N SER A 155 19.09 17.36 10.62
CA SER A 155 19.63 18.66 10.97
C SER A 155 20.84 18.96 10.09
N SER A 156 20.92 20.16 9.54
CA SER A 156 22.05 20.62 8.73
C SER A 156 22.34 22.08 9.06
N GLY A 157 23.60 22.49 9.20
CA GLY A 157 23.92 23.85 9.58
C GLY A 157 25.40 24.11 9.72
N VAL A 158 25.75 25.36 10.02
CA VAL A 158 27.15 25.79 10.21
C VAL A 158 27.71 25.14 11.48
N PRO A 159 28.91 24.51 11.43
CA PRO A 159 29.56 23.95 12.62
C PRO A 159 29.69 25.01 13.72
N PHE A 160 29.54 24.60 14.98
CA PHE A 160 29.52 25.46 16.19
C PHE A 160 28.32 26.41 16.31
N LEU A 161 28.02 27.23 15.28
CA LEU A 161 26.95 28.24 15.35
C LEU A 161 25.55 27.63 15.40
N SER A 162 25.32 26.53 14.69
CA SER A 162 24.03 25.80 14.70
C SER A 162 23.70 25.13 16.03
N LYS A 163 24.68 24.99 16.94
CA LYS A 163 24.51 24.36 18.26
C LYS A 163 24.23 25.36 19.38
N ILE A 164 24.32 26.67 19.10
CA ILE A 164 24.05 27.70 20.11
C ILE A 164 22.54 27.69 20.42
N PRO A 165 22.13 27.51 21.69
CA PRO A 165 20.71 27.59 22.04
C PRO A 165 20.15 28.96 21.65
N ILE A 166 18.89 29.02 21.22
CA ILE A 166 18.17 30.23 20.78
C ILE A 166 18.62 30.77 19.41
N LEU A 167 19.94 30.88 19.15
CA LEU A 167 20.48 31.45 17.90
C LEU A 167 20.74 30.40 16.79
N GLY A 168 20.86 29.12 17.16
CA GLY A 168 21.24 28.04 16.24
C GLY A 168 20.25 27.82 15.09
N GLY A 169 18.97 28.15 15.29
CA GLY A 169 17.94 28.08 14.26
C GLY A 169 18.13 29.07 13.09
N LEU A 170 18.97 30.10 13.25
CA LEU A 170 19.32 31.04 12.18
C LEU A 170 20.49 30.54 11.32
N PHE A 171 21.28 29.60 11.84
CA PHE A 171 22.49 29.07 11.20
C PHE A 171 22.36 27.59 10.81
N GLY A 172 21.14 27.07 10.85
CA GLY A 172 20.83 25.69 10.52
C GLY A 172 19.40 25.52 10.04
N SER A 173 19.16 24.41 9.37
CA SER A 173 17.85 23.94 8.94
C SER A 173 17.57 22.60 9.59
N GLN A 174 16.34 22.41 10.03
CA GLN A 174 15.88 21.16 10.61
C GLN A 174 14.64 20.69 9.86
N SER A 175 14.68 19.45 9.40
CA SER A 175 13.57 18.77 8.78
C SER A 175 13.07 17.69 9.73
N TYR A 176 11.77 17.73 10.02
CA TYR A 176 11.08 16.74 10.83
C TYR A 176 10.11 15.97 9.95
N THR A 177 10.34 14.67 9.80
CA THR A 177 9.44 13.78 9.08
C THR A 177 8.90 12.74 10.06
N LYS A 178 7.57 12.71 10.22
CA LYS A 178 6.86 11.66 10.97
C LYS A 178 6.02 10.86 10.00
N SER A 179 6.23 9.54 9.97
CA SER A 179 5.43 8.60 9.18
C SER A 179 4.79 7.58 10.12
N LYS A 180 3.48 7.38 10.01
CA LYS A 180 2.75 6.36 10.77
C LYS A 180 2.03 5.44 9.80
N THR A 181 2.32 4.14 9.88
CA THR A 181 1.68 3.10 9.07
C THR A 181 0.92 2.15 9.97
N GLU A 182 -0.38 2.00 9.72
CA GLU A 182 -1.24 1.06 10.45
C GLU A 182 -1.83 0.04 9.45
N LEU A 183 -1.70 -1.24 9.78
CA LEU A 183 -2.33 -2.35 9.07
C LEU A 183 -3.11 -3.17 10.09
N MET A 184 -4.38 -3.45 9.79
CA MET A 184 -5.19 -4.41 10.53
C MET A 184 -5.83 -5.38 9.54
N ILE A 185 -5.74 -6.67 9.84
CA ILE A 185 -6.36 -7.74 9.05
C ILE A 185 -7.49 -8.32 9.89
N LEU A 186 -8.71 -8.08 9.42
CA LEU A 186 -9.96 -8.49 10.05
C LEU A 186 -10.62 -9.54 9.16
N MET A 187 -11.29 -10.50 9.78
CA MET A 187 -12.06 -11.53 9.09
C MET A 187 -13.35 -11.79 9.83
N THR A 188 -14.42 -12.06 9.09
CA THR A 188 -15.68 -12.58 9.61
C THR A 188 -16.10 -13.77 8.76
N PRO A 189 -16.14 -15.00 9.30
CA PRO A 189 -16.60 -16.16 8.55
C PRO A 189 -18.12 -16.26 8.57
N HIS A 190 -18.69 -16.81 7.50
CA HIS A 190 -20.11 -17.10 7.41
C HIS A 190 -20.34 -18.51 6.85
N ILE A 191 -21.10 -19.35 7.56
CA ILE A 191 -21.51 -20.68 7.09
C ILE A 191 -22.80 -20.55 6.27
N ILE A 192 -22.78 -21.08 5.06
CA ILE A 192 -23.97 -21.14 4.20
C ILE A 192 -24.43 -22.60 4.15
N THR A 193 -25.51 -22.93 4.86
CA THR A 193 -26.04 -24.31 4.96
C THR A 193 -27.32 -24.56 4.15
N ASP A 194 -28.09 -23.52 3.80
CA ASP A 194 -29.41 -23.65 3.17
C ASP A 194 -29.51 -22.86 1.84
N TYR A 195 -30.25 -23.41 0.89
CA TYR A 195 -30.60 -22.78 -0.38
C TYR A 195 -31.51 -21.55 -0.18
N SER A 196 -32.33 -21.54 0.88
CA SER A 196 -33.12 -20.37 1.29
C SER A 196 -32.23 -19.20 1.73
N GLN A 197 -31.15 -19.49 2.46
CA GLN A 197 -30.16 -18.50 2.89
C GLN A 197 -29.25 -18.05 1.74
N SER A 198 -28.93 -18.94 0.79
CA SER A 198 -28.23 -18.55 -0.45
C SER A 198 -29.02 -17.52 -1.25
N LYS A 199 -30.36 -17.64 -1.32
CA LYS A 199 -31.23 -16.62 -1.92
C LYS A 199 -31.23 -15.32 -1.14
N ALA A 200 -31.31 -15.36 0.20
CA ALA A 200 -31.27 -14.16 1.03
C ALA A 200 -29.96 -13.38 0.90
N VAL A 201 -28.81 -14.09 0.92
CA VAL A 201 -27.48 -13.49 0.71
C VAL A 201 -27.34 -12.93 -0.70
N THR A 202 -27.85 -13.63 -1.72
CA THR A 202 -27.85 -13.14 -3.10
C THR A 202 -28.72 -11.89 -3.25
N GLU A 203 -29.87 -11.84 -2.58
CA GLU A 203 -30.79 -10.72 -2.63
C GLU A 203 -30.25 -9.50 -1.87
N GLU A 204 -29.64 -9.70 -0.71
CA GLU A 204 -28.95 -8.64 0.03
C GLU A 204 -27.79 -8.06 -0.77
N PHE A 205 -27.00 -8.91 -1.43
CA PHE A 205 -25.93 -8.47 -2.32
C PHE A 205 -26.45 -7.66 -3.51
N ARG A 206 -27.56 -8.10 -4.14
CA ARG A 206 -28.25 -7.35 -5.20
C ARG A 206 -28.76 -5.99 -4.72
N GLN A 207 -29.38 -5.93 -3.54
CA GLN A 207 -29.86 -4.66 -2.97
C GLN A 207 -28.72 -3.68 -2.66
N LYS A 208 -27.58 -4.18 -2.17
CA LYS A 208 -26.38 -3.35 -1.97
C LYS A 208 -25.83 -2.83 -3.30
N LEU A 209 -25.81 -3.65 -4.35
CA LEU A 209 -25.38 -3.22 -5.69
C LEU A 209 -26.31 -2.16 -6.28
N ASP A 210 -27.62 -2.31 -6.14
CA ASP A 210 -28.60 -1.32 -6.61
C ASP A 210 -28.49 0.01 -5.83
N GLY A 211 -28.24 -0.06 -4.52
CA GLY A 211 -27.95 1.12 -3.70
C GLY A 211 -26.69 1.85 -4.17
N ILE A 212 -25.59 1.12 -4.38
CA ILE A 212 -24.32 1.64 -4.88
C ILE A 212 -24.51 2.29 -6.27
N ARG A 213 -25.24 1.63 -7.18
CA ARG A 213 -25.53 2.17 -8.51
C ARG A 213 -26.30 3.50 -8.44
N LYS A 214 -27.34 3.57 -7.60
CA LYS A 214 -28.11 4.81 -7.40
C LYS A 214 -27.24 5.92 -6.79
N GLU A 215 -26.34 5.59 -5.88
CA GLU A 215 -25.40 6.56 -5.30
C GLU A 215 -24.41 7.11 -6.35
N PHE A 216 -23.88 6.25 -7.23
CA PHE A 216 -23.05 6.68 -8.35
C PHE A 216 -23.81 7.59 -9.32
N GLU A 217 -25.06 7.25 -9.68
CA GLU A 217 -25.91 8.09 -10.56
C GLU A 217 -26.28 9.44 -9.93
N MET A 218 -26.34 9.54 -8.60
CA MET A 218 -26.55 10.81 -7.88
C MET A 218 -25.27 11.66 -7.83
N ARG A 219 -24.11 11.04 -7.61
CA ARG A 219 -22.80 11.72 -7.62
C ARG A 219 -22.47 12.29 -9.00
N GLU A 220 -22.75 11.55 -10.07
CA GLU A 220 -22.57 12.01 -11.46
C GLU A 220 -23.47 13.23 -11.78
N ARG A 221 -24.74 13.21 -11.33
CA ARG A 221 -25.67 14.34 -11.51
C ARG A 221 -25.26 15.59 -10.74
N ASN A 222 -24.69 15.45 -9.55
CA ASN A 222 -24.21 16.58 -8.75
C ASN A 222 -22.87 17.14 -9.25
N LYS A 223 -22.09 16.39 -10.04
CA LYS A 223 -20.85 16.86 -10.64
C LYS A 223 -21.08 17.69 -11.91
N ASN A 224 -22.24 17.54 -12.53
CA ASN A 224 -22.66 18.24 -13.74
C ASN A 224 -23.61 19.44 -13.47
N LYS A 225 -23.79 19.83 -12.20
CA LYS A 225 -24.44 21.07 -11.76
C LYS A 225 -23.41 21.97 -11.11
#